data_AF-A0A350M3R8-F1
#
_entry.id   AF-A0A350M3R8-F1
#
_cell.length_a   1.000
_cell.length_b   1.000
_cell.length_c   1.000
_cell.angle_alpha   90.00
_cell.angle_beta   90.00
_cell.angle_gamma   90.00
#
_symmetry.space_group_name_H-M   'P 1'
#
loop_
_entity.id
_entity.type
_entity.pdbx_description
1 polymer ?
#
loop_
_entity_poly.entity_id
_entity_poly.type
_entity_poly.pdbx_seq_one_letter_code
_entity_poly.pdbx_strand_id
1 'polypeptide(L)'
;MSDGWKKLPEISKIGLSKVNVSQTFHSARTMGNSSTIYNKMYVVYLLGESKTIRIDAGKFSEMEEARMEATDVAEFFGVKLLDFTGNT
;
A
#
# COMPACT_ATOMS: atom_id res chain seq x y z
N MET A 1 -2.36 -18.75 21.81
CA MET A 1 -2.51 -17.53 20.99
C MET A 1 -1.11 -17.02 20.68
N SER A 2 -0.77 -16.84 19.40
CA SER A 2 0.60 -16.52 18.94
C SER A 2 1.04 -15.12 19.40
N ASP A 3 2.17 -15.03 20.10
CA ASP A 3 2.79 -13.79 20.61
C ASP A 3 3.26 -12.81 19.51
N GLY A 4 3.11 -13.16 18.22
CA GLY A 4 3.46 -12.28 17.11
C GLY A 4 2.69 -10.97 17.10
N TRP A 5 1.44 -10.97 17.57
CA TRP A 5 0.57 -9.77 17.62
C TRP A 5 1.00 -8.76 18.68
N LYS A 6 1.72 -9.18 19.74
CA LYS A 6 2.23 -8.28 20.79
C LYS A 6 3.46 -7.46 20.35
N LYS A 7 4.07 -7.81 19.22
CA LYS A 7 5.23 -7.10 18.65
C LYS A 7 4.86 -6.22 17.46
N LEU A 8 3.56 -6.12 17.12
CA LEU A 8 3.15 -5.18 16.10
C LEU A 8 3.42 -3.77 16.63
N PRO A 9 4.23 -2.97 15.92
CA PRO A 9 4.47 -1.60 16.32
C PRO A 9 3.15 -0.84 16.38
N GLU A 10 3.01 0.04 17.37
CA GLU A 10 1.80 0.85 17.51
C GLU A 10 1.56 1.64 16.22
N ILE A 11 0.43 1.37 15.58
CA ILE A 11 0.01 2.06 14.37
C ILE A 11 -0.49 3.43 14.80
N SER A 12 0.14 4.49 14.29
CA SER A 12 -0.20 5.87 14.62
C SER A 12 -1.11 6.50 13.57
N LYS A 13 -0.99 6.09 12.31
CA LYS A 13 -1.65 6.69 11.14
C LYS A 13 -1.86 5.67 10.04
N ILE A 14 -2.83 5.91 9.17
CA ILE A 14 -3.03 5.19 7.91
C ILE A 14 -2.66 6.12 6.76
N GLY A 15 -1.92 5.62 5.79
CA GLY A 15 -1.55 6.36 4.58
C GLY A 15 -2.21 5.74 3.36
N LEU A 16 -2.88 6.55 2.54
CA LEU A 16 -3.34 6.16 1.21
C LEU A 16 -2.45 6.82 0.17
N SER A 17 -1.84 6.07 -0.74
CA SER A 17 -0.98 6.63 -1.78
C SER A 17 -1.25 6.02 -3.14
N LYS A 18 -0.99 6.81 -4.18
CA LYS A 18 -1.01 6.36 -5.57
C LYS A 18 0.40 5.99 -5.99
N VAL A 19 0.59 4.77 -6.46
CA VAL A 19 1.88 4.26 -6.91
C VAL A 19 1.78 3.74 -8.34
N ASN A 20 2.83 3.99 -9.14
CA ASN A 20 2.97 3.39 -10.44
C ASN A 20 3.79 2.09 -10.28
N VAL A 21 3.15 0.95 -10.52
CA VAL A 21 3.81 -0.35 -10.49
C VAL A 21 4.19 -0.71 -11.91
N SER A 22 5.47 -0.98 -12.14
CA SER A 22 5.94 -1.57 -13.39
C SER A 22 5.94 -3.09 -13.29
N GLN A 23 5.33 -3.75 -14.27
CA GLN A 23 5.47 -5.18 -14.48
C GLN A 23 6.28 -5.40 -15.76
N THR A 24 7.40 -6.11 -15.62
CA THR A 24 8.28 -6.44 -16.75
C THR A 24 8.10 -7.90 -17.11
N PHE A 25 7.53 -8.16 -18.28
CA PHE A 25 7.34 -9.52 -18.78
C PHE A 25 8.58 -9.97 -19.54
N HIS A 26 9.20 -11.06 -19.08
CA HIS A 26 10.32 -11.69 -19.76
C HIS A 26 9.79 -12.94 -20.48
N SER A 27 9.72 -12.90 -21.81
CA SER A 27 9.34 -14.09 -22.59
C SER A 27 10.55 -15.04 -22.69
N ALA A 28 10.38 -16.27 -22.22
CA ALA A 28 11.45 -17.26 -22.08
C ALA A 28 12.02 -17.83 -23.41
N ARG A 29 11.75 -17.21 -24.57
CA ARG A 29 12.18 -17.74 -25.87
C ARG A 29 12.88 -16.76 -26.83
N THR A 30 13.03 -15.50 -26.47
CA THR A 30 13.79 -14.58 -27.32
C THR A 30 14.51 -13.56 -26.45
N MET A 31 15.82 -13.73 -26.28
CA MET A 31 16.70 -12.68 -25.77
C MET A 31 16.54 -11.46 -26.68
N GLY A 32 15.70 -10.49 -26.33
CA GLY A 32 15.53 -9.29 -27.16
C GLY A 32 14.42 -8.32 -26.77
N ASN A 33 13.24 -8.79 -26.37
CA ASN A 33 12.10 -7.89 -26.10
C ASN A 33 11.48 -8.14 -24.73
N SER A 34 11.85 -7.30 -23.75
CA SER A 34 11.09 -7.11 -22.51
C SER A 34 10.07 -6.00 -22.72
N SER A 35 8.78 -6.27 -22.48
CA SER A 35 7.74 -5.24 -22.46
C SER A 35 7.44 -4.86 -21.01
N THR A 36 7.53 -3.57 -20.71
CA THR A 36 7.19 -3.01 -19.39
C THR A 36 5.82 -2.34 -19.47
N ILE A 37 4.87 -2.82 -18.68
CA ILE A 37 3.56 -2.21 -18.53
C ILE A 37 3.55 -1.44 -17.21
N TYR A 38 3.07 -0.20 -17.25
CA TYR A 38 2.88 0.64 -16.07
C TYR A 38 1.42 0.61 -15.66
N ASN A 39 1.14 0.04 -14.49
CA ASN A 39 -0.20 0.03 -13.91
C ASN A 39 -0.25 1.00 -12.73
N LYS A 40 -1.27 1.85 -12.71
CA LYS A 40 -1.59 2.70 -11.56
C LYS A 40 -2.26 1.82 -10.51
N MET A 41 -1.76 1.87 -9.28
CA MET A 41 -2.37 1.22 -8.13
C MET A 41 -2.46 2.19 -6.96
N TYR A 42 -3.42 1.95 -6.10
CA TYR A 42 -3.62 2.66 -4.84
C TYR A 42 -3.23 1.72 -3.71
N VAL A 43 -2.38 2.18 -2.80
CA VAL A 43 -1.83 1.35 -1.72
C VAL A 43 -2.17 2.00 -0.39
N VAL A 44 -2.66 1.15 0.51
CA VAL A 44 -2.95 1.49 1.90
C VAL A 44 -1.77 1.04 2.75
N TYR A 45 -1.23 1.97 3.53
CA TYR A 45 -0.09 1.76 4.41
C TYR A 45 -0.52 1.94 5.86
N LEU A 46 -0.13 1.01 6.73
CA LEU A 46 -0.12 1.23 8.17
C LEU A 46 1.20 1.90 8.53
N LEU A 47 1.14 3.04 9.20
CA LEU A 47 2.30 3.83 9.60
C LEU A 47 2.43 3.79 11.12
N GLY A 48 3.58 3.34 11.61
CA GLY A 48 3.92 3.42 13.03
C GLY A 48 4.30 4.85 13.44
N GLU A 49 4.60 5.06 14.73
CA GLU A 49 5.16 6.35 15.18
C GLU A 49 6.51 6.67 14.53
N SER A 50 7.35 5.65 14.37
CA SER A 50 8.62 5.78 13.65
C SER A 50 8.38 5.79 12.14
N LYS A 51 8.97 6.77 11.45
CA LYS A 51 8.93 6.88 9.99
C LYS A 51 9.47 5.65 9.24
N THR A 52 10.26 4.82 9.93
CA THR A 52 10.81 3.57 9.36
C THR A 52 9.78 2.44 9.32
N ILE A 53 8.67 2.56 10.04
CA ILE A 53 7.67 1.52 10.17
C ILE A 53 6.53 1.83 9.21
N ARG A 54 6.59 1.17 8.05
CA ARG A 54 5.54 1.18 7.04
C ARG A 54 5.19 -0.26 6.67
N ILE A 55 3.92 -0.62 6.82
CA ILE A 55 3.40 -1.93 6.46
C ILE A 55 2.38 -1.76 5.35
N ASP A 56 2.53 -2.50 4.25
CA ASP A 56 1.55 -2.54 3.18
C ASP A 56 0.33 -3.34 3.65
N ALA A 57 -0.81 -2.67 3.84
CA ALA A 57 -2.07 -3.30 4.25
C ALA A 57 -2.86 -3.85 3.05
N GLY A 58 -2.82 -3.15 1.92
CA GLY A 58 -3.59 -3.52 0.75
C GLY A 58 -3.16 -2.76 -0.51
N LYS A 59 -3.40 -3.38 -1.67
CA LYS A 59 -3.16 -2.78 -2.99
C LYS A 59 -4.42 -2.94 -3.82
N PHE A 60 -4.86 -1.85 -4.42
CA PHE A 60 -6.13 -1.72 -5.11
C PHE A 60 -5.93 -1.08 -6.48
N SER A 61 -6.77 -1.47 -7.44
CA SER A 61 -6.74 -0.87 -8.78
C SER A 61 -7.53 0.43 -8.82
N GLU A 62 -8.60 0.51 -8.02
CA GLU A 62 -9.54 1.64 -7.98
C GLU A 62 -9.33 2.50 -6.73
N MET A 63 -9.49 3.83 -6.89
CA MET A 63 -9.29 4.79 -5.79
C MET A 63 -10.34 4.69 -4.71
N GLU A 64 -11.61 4.52 -5.10
CA GLU A 64 -12.74 4.47 -4.16
C GLU A 64 -12.64 3.24 -3.26
N GLU A 65 -12.27 2.09 -3.82
CA GLU A 65 -12.05 0.86 -3.07
C GLU A 65 -10.91 1.02 -2.05
N ALA A 66 -9.79 1.60 -2.47
CA ALA A 66 -8.67 1.87 -1.59
C ALA A 66 -9.01 2.88 -0.48
N ARG A 67 -9.85 3.87 -0.77
CA ARG A 67 -10.29 4.87 0.20
C ARG A 67 -11.26 4.28 1.21
N MET A 68 -12.20 3.43 0.78
CA MET A 68 -13.08 2.70 1.68
C MET A 68 -12.27 1.86 2.66
N GLU A 69 -11.36 1.01 2.16
CA GLU A 69 -10.51 0.18 3.01
C GLU A 69 -9.66 1.02 3.97
N ALA A 70 -9.05 2.10 3.48
CA ALA A 70 -8.23 2.98 4.31
C ALA A 70 -9.05 3.68 5.41
N THR A 71 -10.33 3.96 5.16
CA THR A 71 -11.25 4.55 6.14
C THR A 71 -11.64 3.52 7.19
N ASP A 72 -12.06 2.32 6.77
CA ASP A 72 -12.43 1.23 7.68
C ASP A 72 -11.27 0.84 8.60
N VAL A 73 -10.05 0.77 8.05
CA VAL A 73 -8.84 0.49 8.82
C VAL A 73 -8.52 1.65 9.77
N ALA A 74 -8.67 2.90 9.33
CA ALA A 74 -8.45 4.06 10.20
C ALA A 74 -9.44 4.11 11.37
N GLU A 75 -10.70 3.78 11.13
CA GLU A 75 -11.74 3.68 12.16
C GLU A 75 -11.47 2.52 13.13
N PHE A 76 -11.07 1.34 12.61
CA PHE A 76 -10.73 0.18 13.44
C PHE A 76 -9.60 0.47 14.43
N PHE A 77 -8.57 1.18 13.98
CA PHE A 77 -7.44 1.56 14.82
C PHE A 77 -7.67 2.88 15.58
N GLY A 78 -8.71 3.64 15.28
CA GLY A 78 -8.98 4.96 15.88
C GLY A 78 -7.93 6.02 15.52
N VAL A 79 -7.32 5.93 14.35
CA VAL A 79 -6.20 6.78 13.91
C VAL A 79 -6.55 7.65 12.72
N LYS A 80 -5.70 8.64 12.42
CA LYS A 80 -5.92 9.55 11.29
C LYS A 80 -5.52 8.92 9.96
N LEU A 81 -6.38 9.07 8.96
CA LEU A 81 -6.07 8.83 7.55
C LEU A 81 -5.30 10.02 6.93
N LEU A 82 -4.20 9.72 6.26
CA LEU A 82 -3.42 10.65 5.46
C LEU A 82 -3.55 10.28 3.98
N ASP A 83 -4.19 11.15 3.21
CA ASP A 83 -4.33 10.99 1.77
C ASP A 83 -3.13 11.64 1.05
N PHE A 84 -2.29 10.80 0.42
CA PHE A 84 -1.14 11.19 -0.38
C PHE A 84 -1.38 11.03 -1.88
N THR A 85 -2.61 10.73 -2.30
CA THR A 85 -2.94 10.45 -3.71
C THR A 85 -2.76 11.67 -4.63
N GLY A 86 -2.78 12.89 -4.08
CA GLY A 86 -2.60 14.15 -4.80
C GLY A 86 -1.17 14.71 -4.84
N ASN A 87 -0.20 14.10 -4.16
CA ASN A 87 1.18 14.61 -4.03
C ASN A 87 2.20 13.95 -4.97
N THR A 88 1.77 13.44 -6.13
CA THR A 88 2.63 12.85 -7.16
C THR A 88 2.53 13.59 -8.47
#